data_AF-A0A2Z3GJL5-F1
#
_entry.id   AF-A0A2Z3GJL5-F1
#
_cell.length_a   1.000
_cell.length_b   1.000
_cell.length_c   1.000
_cell.angle_alpha   90.00
_cell.angle_beta   90.00
_cell.angle_gamma   90.00
#
_symmetry.space_group_name_H-M   'P 1'
#
loop_
_entity.id
_entity.type
_entity.pdbx_description
1 polymer ?
#
loop_
_entity_poly.entity_id
_entity_poly.type
_entity_poly.pdbx_seq_one_letter_code
_entity_poly.pdbx_strand_id
1 'polypeptide(L)'
;MIHSARFVAVLDACVLYPAPIRDLLLHLAAAHLYTPKWTSTIHAEWIRNLLLNRPDLRADQLEKTKAAMCAAFPDAEVVHFEPLIEGLTLPDADDRHLLAAAIRCQADVIVTANLKDFPAAALRPYDVEAQHPDAFVANLIDLNPKKAVEAFLLLVARLKNPPRTAHQILDNLRKVEMRSTADKLSNLL
;
A
#
# COMPACT_ATOMS: atom_id res chain seq x y z
N MET A 1 24.63 11.89 -11.45
CA MET A 1 23.63 11.49 -10.44
C MET A 1 23.06 10.17 -10.89
N ILE A 2 23.31 9.08 -10.16
CA ILE A 2 22.86 7.75 -10.57
C ILE A 2 21.89 7.26 -9.49
N HIS A 3 20.64 7.73 -9.57
CA HIS A 3 19.57 7.08 -8.83
C HIS A 3 19.05 5.93 -9.69
N SER A 4 19.20 4.70 -9.19
CA SER A 4 18.35 3.59 -9.63
C SER A 4 16.91 4.04 -9.40
N ALA A 5 16.14 4.26 -10.47
CA ALA A 5 14.71 4.54 -10.37
C ALA A 5 14.06 3.34 -9.68
N ARG A 6 13.69 3.50 -8.40
CA ARG A 6 12.91 2.50 -7.68
C ARG A 6 11.45 2.73 -8.01
N PHE A 7 10.75 1.68 -8.43
CA PHE A 7 9.32 1.69 -8.71
C PHE A 7 8.54 2.39 -7.58
N VAL A 8 7.83 3.47 -7.90
CA VAL A 8 7.13 4.34 -6.95
C VAL A 8 5.64 3.98 -6.94
N ALA A 9 5.11 3.67 -5.77
CA ALA A 9 3.71 3.27 -5.60
C ALA A 9 2.99 4.15 -4.59
N VAL A 10 1.90 4.80 -5.01
CA VAL A 10 0.95 5.45 -4.10
C VAL A 10 0.05 4.38 -3.50
N LEU A 11 -0.01 4.32 -2.17
CA LEU A 11 -0.85 3.37 -1.45
C LEU A 11 -2.18 4.03 -1.09
N ASP A 12 -3.28 3.48 -1.61
CA ASP A 12 -4.63 3.92 -1.27
C ASP A 12 -4.96 3.65 0.22
N ALA A 13 -5.82 4.48 0.81
CA ALA A 13 -6.41 4.25 2.12
C ALA A 13 -7.04 2.84 2.23
N CYS A 14 -7.66 2.33 1.17
CA CYS A 14 -8.30 1.01 1.18
C CYS A 14 -7.31 -0.15 1.38
N VAL A 15 -6.03 0.01 1.01
CA VAL A 15 -4.99 -1.02 1.21
C VAL A 15 -4.20 -0.81 2.50
N LEU A 16 -4.23 0.40 3.07
CA LEU A 16 -3.65 0.71 4.39
C LEU A 16 -4.60 0.37 5.55
N TYR A 17 -5.92 0.31 5.27
CA TYR A 17 -6.95 -0.01 6.24
C TYR A 17 -6.80 -1.44 6.83
N PRO A 18 -6.72 -2.54 6.04
CA PRO A 18 -6.55 -3.88 6.57
C PRO A 18 -5.11 -4.08 7.04
N ALA A 19 -4.92 -4.32 8.34
CA ALA A 19 -3.59 -4.53 8.93
C ALA A 19 -2.74 -5.59 8.19
N PRO A 20 -3.27 -6.75 7.76
CA PRO A 20 -2.46 -7.74 7.03
C PRO A 20 -1.89 -7.22 5.70
N ILE A 21 -2.66 -6.43 4.94
CA ILE A 21 -2.22 -5.87 3.66
C ILE A 21 -1.19 -4.78 3.90
N ARG A 22 -1.52 -3.81 4.78
CA ARG A 22 -0.63 -2.72 5.17
C ARG A 22 0.72 -3.23 5.63
N ASP A 23 0.72 -4.16 6.59
CA ASP A 23 1.95 -4.62 7.19
C ASP A 23 2.83 -5.33 6.14
N LEU A 24 2.25 -6.13 5.24
CA LEU A 24 3.00 -6.77 4.15
C LEU A 24 3.59 -5.74 3.18
N LEU A 25 2.79 -4.79 2.69
CA LEU A 25 3.23 -3.73 1.79
C LEU A 25 4.42 -2.95 2.39
N LEU A 26 4.32 -2.57 3.66
CA LEU A 26 5.39 -1.84 4.34
C LEU A 26 6.66 -2.67 4.54
N HIS A 27 6.58 -3.98 4.79
CA HIS A 27 7.78 -4.83 4.88
C HIS A 27 8.46 -5.01 3.51
N LEU A 28 7.69 -5.15 2.43
CA LEU A 28 8.22 -5.21 1.07
C LEU A 28 8.89 -3.88 0.66
N ALA A 29 8.29 -2.75 1.03
CA ALA A 29 8.89 -1.43 0.86
C ALA A 29 10.18 -1.24 1.67
N ALA A 30 10.19 -1.67 2.94
CA ALA A 30 11.38 -1.63 3.79
C ALA A 30 12.51 -2.51 3.23
N ALA A 31 12.16 -3.62 2.58
CA ALA A 31 13.09 -4.43 1.80
C ALA A 31 13.45 -3.79 0.44
N HIS A 32 13.12 -2.53 0.17
CA HIS A 32 13.44 -1.81 -1.06
C HIS A 32 12.98 -2.52 -2.34
N LEU A 33 11.84 -3.21 -2.30
CA LEU A 33 11.22 -3.77 -3.51
C LEU A 33 10.47 -2.70 -4.31
N TYR A 34 10.03 -1.64 -3.64
CA TYR A 34 9.42 -0.44 -4.24
C TYR A 34 9.54 0.74 -3.26
N THR A 35 9.16 1.94 -3.70
CA THR A 35 9.11 3.16 -2.89
C THR A 35 7.66 3.51 -2.59
N PRO A 36 7.19 3.44 -1.34
CA PRO A 36 5.81 3.76 -1.00
C PRO A 36 5.61 5.27 -0.92
N LYS A 37 4.41 5.71 -1.30
CA LYS A 37 3.96 7.11 -1.23
C LYS A 37 2.54 7.18 -0.66
N TRP A 38 2.26 8.25 0.07
CA TRP A 38 0.92 8.54 0.62
C TRP A 38 0.79 10.04 0.93
N THR A 39 -0.44 10.50 1.13
CA THR A 39 -0.75 11.86 1.56
C THR A 39 -1.31 11.87 2.98
N SER A 40 -1.37 13.05 3.60
CA SER A 40 -2.08 13.23 4.88
C SER A 40 -3.58 12.91 4.77
N THR A 41 -4.19 13.15 3.60
CA THR A 41 -5.58 12.80 3.28
C THR A 41 -5.81 11.29 3.33
N ILE A 42 -4.94 10.51 2.65
CA ILE A 42 -4.99 9.04 2.68
C ILE A 42 -4.90 8.53 4.13
N HIS A 43 -4.00 9.12 4.94
CA HIS A 43 -3.90 8.77 6.35
C HIS A 43 -5.20 9.05 7.13
N ALA A 44 -5.79 10.22 6.93
CA ALA A 44 -7.03 10.59 7.60
C ALA A 44 -8.19 9.64 7.22
N GLU A 45 -8.24 9.20 5.96
CA GLU A 45 -9.29 8.31 5.45
C GLU A 45 -9.26 6.92 6.07
N TRP A 46 -8.12 6.24 6.01
CA TRP A 46 -8.07 4.87 6.56
C TRP A 46 -8.23 4.88 8.08
N ILE A 47 -7.71 5.90 8.78
CA ILE A 47 -7.89 6.06 10.23
C ILE A 47 -9.37 6.26 10.56
N ARG A 48 -10.02 7.21 9.88
CA ARG A 48 -11.45 7.51 10.08
C ARG A 48 -12.32 6.28 9.84
N ASN A 49 -12.13 5.61 8.71
CA ASN A 49 -12.93 4.44 8.35
C ASN A 49 -12.69 3.29 9.34
N LEU A 50 -11.45 3.12 9.84
CA LEU A 50 -11.14 2.06 10.79
C LEU A 50 -11.77 2.31 12.15
N LEU A 51 -11.79 3.56 12.64
CA LEU A 51 -12.49 3.91 13.88
C LEU A 51 -14.00 3.72 13.79
N LEU A 52 -14.60 3.98 12.61
CA LEU A 52 -16.03 3.75 12.38
C LEU A 52 -16.39 2.25 12.44
N ASN A 53 -15.54 1.39 11.86
CA ASN A 53 -15.83 -0.04 11.75
C ASN A 53 -15.32 -0.88 12.93
N ARG A 54 -14.40 -0.33 13.74
CA ARG A 54 -13.78 -1.00 14.89
C ARG A 54 -13.80 -0.08 16.12
N PRO A 55 -14.96 0.07 16.78
CA PRO A 55 -15.10 0.95 17.94
C PRO A 55 -14.30 0.47 19.17
N ASP A 56 -13.77 -0.76 19.12
CA ASP A 56 -12.82 -1.29 20.10
C ASP A 56 -11.41 -0.66 19.99
N LEU A 57 -11.09 -0.04 18.86
CA LEU A 57 -9.82 0.65 18.64
C LEU A 57 -9.88 2.08 19.13
N ARG A 58 -8.76 2.57 19.65
CA ARG A 58 -8.62 3.95 20.09
C ARG A 58 -7.86 4.77 19.05
N ALA A 59 -8.27 6.02 18.86
CA ALA A 59 -7.59 6.94 17.95
C ALA A 59 -6.08 7.07 18.23
N ASP A 60 -5.67 7.07 19.51
CA ASP A 60 -4.25 7.15 19.90
C ASP A 60 -3.41 5.96 19.40
N GLN A 61 -4.01 4.78 19.25
CA GLN A 61 -3.32 3.59 18.71
C GLN A 61 -3.09 3.73 17.21
N LEU A 62 -4.04 4.30 16.48
CA LEU A 62 -3.93 4.50 15.03
C LEU A 62 -2.96 5.64 14.70
N GLU A 63 -2.96 6.72 15.48
CA GLU A 63 -1.97 7.80 15.35
C GLU A 63 -0.54 7.31 15.62
N LYS A 64 -0.34 6.44 16.62
CA LYS A 64 0.97 5.78 16.83
C LYS A 64 1.38 4.92 15.63
N THR A 65 0.43 4.25 14.99
CA THR A 65 0.68 3.44 13.79
C THR A 65 1.11 4.34 12.63
N LYS A 66 0.37 5.41 12.35
CA LYS A 66 0.74 6.43 11.36
C LYS A 66 2.13 7.01 11.64
N ALA A 67 2.41 7.43 12.88
CA ALA A 67 3.71 7.98 13.25
C ALA A 67 4.85 6.99 12.99
N ALA A 68 4.65 5.70 13.29
CA ALA A 68 5.63 4.66 12.98
C ALA A 68 5.84 4.46 11.47
N MET A 69 4.78 4.59 10.66
CA MET A 69 4.89 4.57 9.19
C MET A 69 5.73 5.75 8.68
N CYS A 70 5.40 6.98 9.09
CA CYS A 70 6.13 8.17 8.67
C CYS A 70 7.60 8.14 9.12
N ALA A 71 7.88 7.64 10.34
CA ALA A 71 9.25 7.50 10.83
C ALA A 71 10.05 6.45 10.05
N ALA A 72 9.42 5.36 9.60
CA ALA A 72 10.07 4.33 8.80
C ALA A 72 10.31 4.78 7.34
N PHE A 73 9.48 5.69 6.83
CA PHE A 73 9.54 6.17 5.45
C PHE A 73 9.45 7.71 5.41
N PRO A 74 10.53 8.42 5.77
CA PRO A 74 10.52 9.89 5.86
C PRO A 74 10.23 10.58 4.52
N ASP A 75 10.56 9.93 3.40
CA ASP A 75 10.32 10.45 2.05
C ASP A 75 8.99 10.02 1.44
N ALA A 76 8.11 9.33 2.18
CA ALA A 76 6.86 8.78 1.62
C ALA A 76 5.73 9.82 1.50
N GLU A 77 5.77 10.88 2.31
CA GLU A 77 4.71 11.89 2.29
C GLU A 77 4.76 12.73 1.01
N VAL A 78 3.64 12.77 0.30
CA VAL A 78 3.43 13.60 -0.88
C VAL A 78 2.67 14.86 -0.48
N VAL A 79 3.26 16.01 -0.79
CA VAL A 79 2.73 17.34 -0.49
C VAL A 79 2.59 18.17 -1.77
N HIS A 80 1.74 19.20 -1.70
CA HIS A 80 1.52 20.16 -2.79
C HIS A 80 0.93 19.50 -4.05
N PHE A 81 0.06 18.51 -3.87
CA PHE A 81 -0.67 17.85 -4.97
C PHE A 81 -2.05 18.50 -5.22
N GLU A 82 -2.55 19.27 -4.25
CA GLU A 82 -3.90 19.85 -4.23
C GLU A 82 -4.23 20.68 -5.48
N PRO A 83 -3.32 21.49 -6.04
CA PRO A 83 -3.60 22.26 -7.26
C PRO A 83 -3.92 21.41 -8.50
N LEU A 84 -3.55 20.13 -8.50
CA LEU A 84 -3.80 19.23 -9.62
C LEU A 84 -5.23 18.67 -9.59
N ILE A 85 -5.89 18.62 -8.43
CA ILE A 85 -7.17 17.91 -8.23
C ILE A 85 -8.26 18.41 -9.17
N GLU A 86 -8.41 19.73 -9.30
CA GLU A 86 -9.49 20.34 -10.10
C GLU A 86 -9.38 20.03 -11.60
N GLY A 87 -8.17 19.73 -12.10
CA GLY A 87 -7.93 19.37 -13.50
C GLY A 87 -8.14 17.89 -13.81
N LEU A 88 -8.39 17.05 -12.80
CA LEU A 88 -8.53 15.60 -12.97
C LEU A 88 -9.99 15.19 -13.06
N THR A 89 -10.25 14.18 -13.88
CA THR A 89 -11.56 13.55 -14.02
C THR A 89 -11.41 12.06 -13.80
N LEU A 90 -12.07 11.56 -12.76
CA LEU A 90 -12.21 10.13 -12.44
C LEU A 90 -13.69 9.81 -12.25
N PRO A 91 -14.10 8.52 -12.37
CA PRO A 91 -15.45 8.08 -12.04
C PRO A 91 -15.91 8.50 -10.64
N ASP A 92 -15.02 8.39 -9.65
CA ASP A 92 -15.22 8.95 -8.31
C ASP A 92 -14.45 10.27 -8.17
N ALA A 93 -15.17 11.34 -7.81
CA ALA A 93 -14.59 12.66 -7.63
C ALA A 93 -13.70 12.75 -6.38
N ASP A 94 -13.95 11.91 -5.38
CA ASP A 94 -13.16 11.84 -4.15
C ASP A 94 -11.80 11.19 -4.43
N ASP A 95 -11.70 10.24 -5.34
CA ASP A 95 -10.43 9.57 -5.69
C ASP A 95 -9.42 10.43 -6.46
N ARG A 96 -9.83 11.62 -6.92
CA ARG A 96 -8.97 12.56 -7.66
C ARG A 96 -7.72 12.95 -6.89
N HIS A 97 -7.76 12.96 -5.56
CA HIS A 97 -6.58 13.27 -4.76
C HIS A 97 -5.49 12.19 -4.84
N LEU A 98 -5.86 10.92 -5.06
CA LEU A 98 -4.89 9.83 -5.23
C LEU A 98 -4.13 10.00 -6.56
N LEU A 99 -4.85 10.30 -7.64
CA LEU A 99 -4.22 10.55 -8.94
C LEU A 99 -3.39 11.84 -8.92
N ALA A 100 -3.87 12.90 -8.27
CA ALA A 100 -3.09 14.12 -8.06
C ALA A 100 -1.76 13.84 -7.32
N ALA A 101 -1.81 13.02 -6.26
CA ALA A 101 -0.62 12.61 -5.53
C ALA A 101 0.33 11.77 -6.40
N ALA A 102 -0.22 10.82 -7.17
CA ALA A 102 0.56 9.99 -8.10
C ALA A 102 1.31 10.84 -9.13
N ILE A 103 0.62 11.80 -9.76
CA ILE A 103 1.24 12.75 -10.70
C ILE A 103 2.33 13.57 -10.00
N ARG A 104 2.03 14.11 -8.82
CA ARG A 104 2.94 14.98 -8.06
C ARG A 104 4.25 14.30 -7.70
N CYS A 105 4.21 13.00 -7.38
CA CYS A 105 5.38 12.23 -6.99
C CYS A 105 5.95 11.34 -8.10
N GLN A 106 5.46 11.48 -9.33
CA GLN A 106 5.85 10.67 -10.50
C GLN A 106 5.74 9.16 -10.19
N ALA A 107 4.62 8.76 -9.60
CA ALA A 107 4.37 7.36 -9.28
C ALA A 107 4.14 6.54 -10.54
N ASP A 108 4.68 5.32 -10.56
CA ASP A 108 4.40 4.35 -11.61
C ASP A 108 3.01 3.72 -11.41
N VAL A 109 2.57 3.58 -10.16
CA VAL A 109 1.34 2.85 -9.83
C VAL A 109 0.58 3.42 -8.63
N ILE A 110 -0.75 3.35 -8.68
CA ILE A 110 -1.66 3.45 -7.54
C ILE A 110 -2.06 2.04 -7.12
N VAL A 111 -1.77 1.66 -5.88
CA VAL A 111 -2.15 0.35 -5.33
C VAL A 111 -3.49 0.50 -4.62
N THR A 112 -4.54 -0.05 -5.22
CA THR A 112 -5.93 0.10 -4.75
C THR A 112 -6.73 -1.17 -5.03
N ALA A 113 -7.69 -1.51 -4.15
CA ALA A 113 -8.67 -2.55 -4.41
C ALA A 113 -9.83 -2.06 -5.31
N ASN A 114 -10.00 -0.74 -5.47
CA ASN A 114 -11.12 -0.10 -6.15
C ASN A 114 -10.82 0.22 -7.62
N LEU A 115 -10.36 -0.77 -8.40
CA LEU A 115 -9.86 -0.57 -9.77
C LEU A 115 -10.85 0.12 -10.73
N LYS A 116 -12.16 -0.01 -10.50
CA LYS A 116 -13.22 0.63 -11.29
C LYS A 116 -13.15 2.17 -11.24
N ASP A 117 -12.62 2.72 -10.16
CA ASP A 117 -12.54 4.16 -9.92
C ASP A 117 -11.27 4.78 -10.56
N PHE A 118 -10.38 3.91 -11.08
CA PHE A 118 -9.14 4.28 -11.75
C PHE A 118 -9.03 3.65 -13.14
N PRO A 119 -9.92 3.99 -14.09
CA PRO A 119 -9.90 3.42 -15.43
C PRO A 119 -8.62 3.80 -16.17
N ALA A 120 -7.97 2.83 -16.83
CA ALA A 120 -6.68 3.03 -17.51
C ALA A 120 -6.68 4.21 -18.51
N ALA A 121 -7.81 4.52 -19.14
CA ALA A 121 -7.92 5.66 -20.05
C ALA A 121 -7.74 7.02 -19.35
N ALA A 122 -8.12 7.13 -18.07
CA ALA A 122 -7.95 8.34 -17.27
C ALA A 122 -6.53 8.46 -16.70
N LEU A 123 -5.84 7.33 -16.45
CA LEU A 123 -4.49 7.33 -15.88
C LEU A 123 -3.38 7.43 -16.94
N ARG A 124 -3.58 6.85 -18.13
CA ARG A 124 -2.59 6.78 -19.22
C ARG A 124 -1.98 8.14 -19.59
N PRO A 125 -2.71 9.27 -19.64
CA PRO A 125 -2.11 10.58 -19.94
C PRO A 125 -1.01 11.03 -18.96
N TYR A 126 -0.92 10.37 -17.82
CA TYR A 126 0.00 10.70 -16.74
C TYR A 126 1.06 9.62 -16.50
N ASP A 127 1.11 8.57 -17.35
CA ASP A 127 2.00 7.42 -17.20
C ASP A 127 1.85 6.69 -15.84
N VAL A 128 0.63 6.70 -15.30
CA VAL A 128 0.27 6.00 -14.05
C VAL A 128 -0.58 4.77 -14.37
N GLU A 129 -0.35 3.67 -13.65
CA GLU A 129 -1.25 2.50 -13.64
C GLU A 129 -1.99 2.35 -12.31
N ALA A 130 -3.07 1.57 -12.28
CA ALA A 130 -3.71 1.13 -11.05
C ALA A 130 -3.63 -0.40 -10.94
N GLN A 131 -3.22 -0.91 -9.78
CA GLN A 131 -3.11 -2.35 -9.55
C GLN A 131 -3.78 -2.76 -8.23
N HIS A 132 -4.46 -3.90 -8.26
CA HIS A 132 -4.96 -4.56 -7.06
C HIS A 132 -3.78 -4.95 -6.16
N PRO A 133 -3.86 -4.80 -4.82
CA PRO A 133 -2.74 -5.13 -3.93
C PRO A 133 -2.24 -6.57 -4.09
N ASP A 134 -3.15 -7.53 -4.34
CA ASP A 134 -2.77 -8.93 -4.57
C ASP A 134 -1.93 -9.11 -5.83
N ALA A 135 -2.30 -8.42 -6.93
CA ALA A 135 -1.56 -8.47 -8.18
C ALA A 135 -0.22 -7.75 -8.06
N PHE A 136 -0.21 -6.57 -7.43
CA PHE A 136 0.99 -5.79 -7.19
C PHE A 136 2.03 -6.58 -6.38
N VAL A 137 1.63 -7.17 -5.24
CA VAL A 137 2.55 -7.96 -4.42
C VAL A 137 2.99 -9.24 -5.12
N ALA A 138 2.08 -9.92 -5.83
CA ALA A 138 2.44 -11.08 -6.66
C ALA A 138 3.52 -10.76 -7.70
N ASN A 139 3.42 -9.60 -8.36
CA ASN A 139 4.43 -9.12 -9.31
C ASN A 139 5.78 -8.84 -8.61
N LEU A 140 5.77 -8.21 -7.43
CA LEU A 140 7.00 -7.99 -6.64
C LEU A 140 7.67 -9.32 -6.24
N ILE A 141 6.87 -10.33 -5.89
CA ILE A 141 7.37 -11.68 -5.59
C ILE A 141 7.99 -12.29 -6.84
N ASP A 142 7.34 -12.23 -7.99
CA ASP A 142 7.88 -12.79 -9.24
C ASP A 142 9.18 -12.10 -9.68
N LEU A 143 9.29 -10.79 -9.47
CA LEU A 143 10.49 -10.02 -9.80
C LEU A 143 11.66 -10.32 -8.85
N ASN A 144 11.40 -10.54 -7.56
CA ASN A 144 12.45 -10.86 -6.59
C ASN A 144 11.98 -11.81 -5.49
N PRO A 145 11.85 -13.13 -5.80
CA PRO A 145 11.23 -14.09 -4.88
C PRO A 145 11.95 -14.17 -3.54
N LYS A 146 13.29 -14.22 -3.59
CA LYS A 146 14.13 -14.34 -2.39
C LYS A 146 13.91 -13.16 -1.43
N LYS A 147 13.99 -11.94 -1.94
CA LYS A 147 13.85 -10.73 -1.11
C LYS A 147 12.42 -10.56 -0.59
N ALA A 148 11.41 -10.95 -1.37
CA ALA A 148 10.01 -10.94 -0.94
C ALA A 148 9.77 -11.94 0.20
N VAL A 149 10.33 -13.16 0.12
CA VAL A 149 10.26 -14.16 1.20
C VAL A 149 10.98 -13.66 2.45
N GLU A 150 12.18 -13.10 2.32
CA GLU A 150 12.92 -12.52 3.45
C GLU A 150 12.10 -11.42 4.15
N ALA A 151 11.50 -10.50 3.38
CA ALA A 151 10.63 -9.45 3.92
C ALA A 151 9.39 -10.01 4.62
N PHE A 152 8.77 -11.04 4.05
CA PHE A 152 7.63 -11.73 4.64
C PHE A 152 8.00 -12.45 5.95
N LEU A 153 9.14 -13.14 6.01
CA LEU A 153 9.60 -13.80 7.23
C LEU A 153 9.94 -12.79 8.35
N LEU A 154 10.46 -11.61 7.99
CA LEU A 154 10.65 -10.51 8.95
C LEU A 154 9.32 -10.00 9.52
N LEU A 155 8.28 -9.88 8.68
CA LEU A 155 6.91 -9.58 9.14
C LEU A 155 6.43 -10.63 10.15
N VAL A 156 6.56 -11.92 9.81
CA VAL A 156 6.15 -13.03 10.68
C VAL A 156 6.88 -12.95 12.03
N ALA A 157 8.20 -12.72 12.03
CA ALA A 157 9.01 -12.63 13.25
C ALA A 157 8.69 -11.40 14.12
N ARG A 158 8.16 -10.31 13.53
CA ARG A 158 7.81 -9.08 14.26
C ARG A 158 6.51 -9.21 15.05
N LEU A 159 5.61 -10.10 14.64
CA LEU A 159 4.34 -10.34 15.31
C LEU A 159 4.58 -11.15 16.58
N LYS A 160 4.61 -10.48 17.73
CA LYS A 160 4.89 -11.10 19.05
C LYS A 160 3.67 -11.25 19.95
N ASN A 161 2.60 -10.49 19.70
CA ASN A 161 1.43 -10.40 20.57
C ASN A 161 0.11 -10.38 19.76
N PRO A 162 -0.50 -11.54 19.49
CA PRO A 162 0.02 -12.89 19.72
C PRO A 162 1.10 -13.26 18.68
N PRO A 163 2.02 -14.21 19.00
CA PRO A 163 2.90 -14.78 17.99
C PRO A 163 2.07 -15.52 16.93
N ARG A 164 2.49 -15.42 15.66
CA ARG A 164 1.83 -16.08 14.54
C ARG A 164 2.83 -16.85 13.70
N THR A 165 2.42 -17.99 13.17
CA THR A 165 3.22 -18.76 12.21
C THR A 165 3.07 -18.17 10.81
N ALA A 166 4.03 -18.46 9.92
CA ALA A 166 3.93 -18.09 8.50
C ALA A 166 2.59 -18.54 7.88
N HIS A 167 2.20 -19.80 8.11
CA HIS A 167 0.92 -20.36 7.65
C HIS A 167 -0.30 -19.54 8.12
N GLN A 168 -0.32 -19.12 9.39
CA GLN A 168 -1.41 -18.29 9.92
C GLN A 168 -1.48 -16.91 9.26
N ILE A 169 -0.33 -16.32 8.89
CA ILE A 169 -0.31 -15.06 8.15
C ILE A 169 -0.79 -15.25 6.72
N LEU A 170 -0.36 -16.33 6.03
CA LEU A 170 -0.85 -16.66 4.70
C LEU A 170 -2.38 -16.86 4.68
N ASP A 171 -2.94 -17.54 5.69
CA ASP A 171 -4.39 -17.71 5.81
C ASP A 171 -5.12 -16.38 6.05
N ASN A 172 -4.51 -15.46 6.81
CA ASN A 172 -5.07 -14.12 6.97
C ASN A 172 -5.03 -13.33 5.66
N LEU A 173 -3.95 -13.44 4.87
CA LEU A 173 -3.84 -12.82 3.55
C LEU A 173 -4.94 -13.33 2.61
N ARG A 174 -5.20 -14.64 2.58
CA ARG A 174 -6.31 -15.22 1.80
C ARG A 174 -7.68 -14.65 2.17
N LYS A 175 -7.91 -14.36 3.46
CA LYS A 175 -9.17 -13.76 3.96
C LYS A 175 -9.37 -12.30 3.53
N VAL A 176 -8.29 -11.58 3.24
CA VAL A 176 -8.32 -10.19 2.75
C VAL A 176 -8.03 -10.11 1.24
N GLU A 177 -8.41 -11.17 0.52
CA GLU A 177 -8.34 -11.24 -0.96
C GLU A 177 -6.92 -11.15 -1.55
N MET A 178 -5.89 -11.44 -0.74
CA MET A 178 -4.48 -11.54 -1.17
C MET A 178 -4.12 -13.00 -1.52
N ARG A 179 -4.90 -13.65 -2.39
CA ARG A 179 -4.81 -15.10 -2.65
C ARG A 179 -3.57 -15.46 -3.47
N SER A 180 -3.31 -14.75 -4.57
CA SER A 180 -2.15 -15.00 -5.43
C SER A 180 -0.85 -14.80 -4.66
N THR A 181 -0.80 -13.74 -3.86
CA THR A 181 0.30 -13.44 -2.94
C THR A 181 0.53 -14.57 -1.94
N ALA A 182 -0.54 -15.02 -1.27
CA ALA A 182 -0.44 -16.08 -0.28
C ALA A 182 0.04 -17.40 -0.90
N ASP A 183 -0.46 -17.76 -2.08
CA ASP A 183 -0.09 -19.01 -2.74
C ASP A 183 1.35 -18.96 -3.27
N LYS A 184 1.79 -17.82 -3.84
CA LYS A 184 3.19 -17.63 -4.26
C LYS A 184 4.16 -17.71 -3.09
N LEU A 185 3.88 -17.02 -1.98
CA LEU A 185 4.72 -17.11 -0.78
C LEU A 185 4.71 -18.52 -0.21
N SER A 186 3.55 -19.19 -0.17
CA SER A 186 3.44 -20.57 0.31
C SER A 186 4.31 -21.55 -0.48
N ASN A 187 4.45 -21.35 -1.79
CA ASN A 187 5.28 -22.22 -2.65
C ASN A 187 6.78 -21.97 -2.50
N LEU A 188 7.19 -20.86 -1.89
CA LEU A 188 8.58 -20.45 -1.72
C LEU A 188 9.12 -20.69 -0.30
N LEU A 189 8.26 -21.10 0.65
CA LEU A 189 8.59 -21.44 2.03
C LEU A 189 8.90 -22.93 2.20
#